data_AF-A0A0V7ZRV1-F1
#
_entry.id   AF-A0A0V7ZRV1-F1
#
_cell.length_a   1.000
_cell.length_b   1.000
_cell.length_c   1.000
_cell.angle_alpha   90.00
_cell.angle_beta   90.00
_cell.angle_gamma   90.00
#
_symmetry.space_group_name_H-M   'P 1'
#
loop_
_entity.id
_entity.type
_entity.pdbx_description
1 polymer ?
#
loop_
_entity_poly.entity_id
_entity_poly.type
_entity_poly.pdbx_seq_one_letter_code
_entity_poly.pdbx_strand_id
1 'polypeptide(L)'
;MSLSKNFFLRLFDFSFSKFMAVEAVEIVGIFYVIGMVFAALMAVVIITEGFNNGLTLGIGSLVVAPLVFSSYIILLRIGLEEILITLGINEKTKQLENP
;
A
#
# COMPACT_ATOMS: atom_id res chain seq x y z
N MET A 1 -19.86 16.48 9.49
CA MET A 1 -18.40 16.75 9.44
C MET A 1 -17.67 15.50 9.94
N SER A 2 -17.27 14.55 9.08
CA SER A 2 -16.42 13.41 9.47
C SER A 2 -15.82 12.58 8.31
N LEU A 3 -16.24 12.77 7.06
CA LEU A 3 -15.82 11.91 5.94
C LEU A 3 -14.31 12.00 5.64
N SER A 4 -13.72 13.20 5.73
CA SER A 4 -12.29 13.42 5.47
C SER A 4 -11.39 12.78 6.53
N LYS A 5 -11.77 12.85 7.81
CA LYS A 5 -10.99 12.25 8.91
C LYS A 5 -10.91 10.72 8.79
N ASN A 6 -11.99 10.08 8.36
CA ASN A 6 -12.04 8.63 8.15
C ASN A 6 -11.27 8.17 6.91
N PHE A 7 -11.14 8.98 5.86
CA PHE A 7 -10.41 8.59 4.65
C PHE A 7 -8.90 8.46 4.91
N PHE A 8 -8.29 9.46 5.54
CA PHE A 8 -6.86 9.40 5.88
C PHE A 8 -6.56 8.32 6.91
N LEU A 9 -7.40 8.16 7.95
CA LEU A 9 -7.26 7.08 8.93
C LEU A 9 -7.35 5.70 8.28
N ARG A 10 -8.25 5.51 7.30
CA ARG A 10 -8.36 4.26 6.53
C ARG A 10 -7.19 4.03 5.57
N LEU A 11 -6.62 5.09 5.00
CA LEU A 11 -5.44 4.99 4.15
C LEU A 11 -4.23 4.46 4.92
N PHE A 12 -4.11 4.88 6.19
CA PHE A 12 -3.10 4.42 7.14
C PHE A 12 -3.58 3.28 8.04
N ASP A 13 -4.74 2.67 7.77
CA ASP A 13 -5.24 1.56 8.58
C ASP A 13 -4.54 0.26 8.17
N PHE A 14 -3.44 -0.05 8.84
CA PHE A 14 -2.64 -1.27 8.67
C PHE A 14 -3.42 -2.56 8.94
N SER A 15 -4.67 -2.48 9.42
CA SER A 15 -5.57 -3.62 9.52
C SER A 15 -6.06 -4.01 8.13
N PHE A 16 -5.40 -4.98 7.50
CA PHE A 16 -6.06 -5.77 6.47
C PHE A 16 -7.28 -6.42 7.14
N SER A 17 -8.47 -5.96 6.79
CA SER A 17 -9.72 -6.40 7.38
C SER A 17 -9.88 -7.90 7.19
N LYS A 18 -9.52 -8.68 8.22
CA LYS A 18 -10.06 -9.99 8.59
C LYS A 18 -10.58 -10.84 7.43
N PHE A 19 -9.78 -11.23 6.44
CA PHE A 19 -10.23 -12.29 5.53
C PHE A 19 -9.09 -13.24 5.20
N MET A 20 -9.00 -14.23 6.10
CA MET A 20 -8.57 -15.62 5.88
C MET A 20 -7.08 -15.89 5.64
N ALA A 21 -6.66 -17.03 6.18
CA ALA A 21 -5.31 -17.62 6.17
C ALA A 21 -4.27 -16.91 7.06
N VAL A 22 -4.14 -17.39 8.30
CA VAL A 22 -3.18 -16.87 9.29
C VAL A 22 -1.72 -16.93 8.78
N GLU A 23 -1.40 -17.85 7.86
CA GLU A 23 -0.05 -18.03 7.30
C GLU A 23 0.23 -17.14 6.07
N ALA A 24 -0.75 -16.94 5.17
CA ALA A 24 -0.58 -16.08 3.99
C ALA A 24 -0.50 -14.58 4.33
N VAL A 25 -1.15 -14.19 5.45
CA VAL A 25 -1.15 -12.80 5.95
C VAL A 25 0.25 -12.34 6.34
N GLU A 26 1.11 -13.22 6.88
CA GLU A 26 2.48 -12.84 7.27
C GLU A 26 3.35 -12.49 6.06
N ILE A 27 3.31 -13.29 5.00
CA ILE A 27 4.11 -13.07 3.78
C ILE A 27 3.64 -11.80 3.07
N VAL A 28 2.34 -11.64 2.87
CA VAL A 28 1.77 -10.45 2.19
C VAL A 28 2.03 -9.18 3.02
N GLY A 29 2.01 -9.29 4.35
CA GLY A 29 2.40 -8.20 5.26
C GLY A 29 3.85 -7.72 5.05
N ILE A 30 4.79 -8.64 4.84
CA ILE A 30 6.20 -8.29 4.55
C ILE A 30 6.29 -7.53 3.21
N PHE A 31 5.61 -7.99 2.16
CA PHE A 31 5.58 -7.29 0.87
C PHE A 31 4.96 -5.89 0.99
N TYR A 32 3.96 -5.72 1.85
CA TYR A 32 3.38 -4.40 2.11
C TYR A 32 4.39 -3.44 2.74
N VAL A 33 5.12 -3.89 3.77
CA VAL A 33 6.14 -3.06 4.43
C VAL A 33 7.25 -2.70 3.45
N ILE A 34 7.75 -3.66 2.67
CA ILE A 34 8.77 -3.41 1.65
C ILE A 34 8.26 -2.41 0.61
N GLY A 35 7.06 -2.60 0.07
CA GLY A 35 6.46 -1.68 -0.89
C GLY A 35 6.26 -0.27 -0.33
N MET A 36 5.93 -0.14 0.96
CA MET A 36 5.83 1.16 1.63
C MET A 36 7.18 1.85 1.76
N VAL A 37 8.25 1.12 2.08
CA VAL A 37 9.61 1.65 2.10
C VAL A 37 10.00 2.15 0.71
N PHE A 38 9.73 1.38 -0.36
CA PHE A 38 9.96 1.83 -1.74
C PHE A 38 9.17 3.09 -2.08
N ALA A 39 7.90 3.18 -1.69
CA ALA A 39 7.08 4.36 -1.90
C ALA A 39 7.68 5.60 -1.21
N ALA A 40 8.16 5.44 0.03
CA ALA A 40 8.81 6.52 0.78
C ALA A 40 10.12 6.97 0.12
N LEU A 41 10.95 6.02 -0.33
CA LEU A 41 12.18 6.32 -1.07
C LEU A 41 11.89 7.05 -2.38
N MET A 42 10.87 6.64 -3.13
CA MET A 42 10.44 7.36 -4.34
C MET A 42 10.00 8.79 -4.05
N ALA A 43 9.24 9.01 -2.96
CA ALA A 43 8.86 10.36 -2.55
C ALA A 43 10.09 11.23 -2.22
N VAL A 44 11.11 10.68 -1.54
CA VAL A 44 12.37 11.38 -1.28
C VAL A 44 13.06 11.76 -2.59
N VAL A 45 13.18 10.82 -3.54
CA VAL A 45 13.79 11.08 -4.85
C VAL A 45 13.05 12.18 -5.61
N ILE A 46 11.73 12.14 -5.65
CA ILE A 46 10.91 13.18 -6.30
C ILE A 46 11.18 14.56 -5.69
N ILE A 47 11.29 14.63 -4.36
CA ILE A 47 11.56 15.89 -3.68
C ILE A 47 12.97 16.39 -4.02
N THR A 48 14.00 15.54 -3.89
CA THR A 48 15.39 15.93 -4.16
C THR A 48 15.59 16.36 -5.60
N GLU A 49 15.02 15.62 -6.56
CA GLU A 49 15.09 15.97 -7.98
C GLU A 49 14.33 17.28 -8.26
N GLY A 50 13.20 17.52 -7.61
CA GLY A 50 12.48 18.79 -7.71
C GLY A 50 13.36 19.98 -7.32
N PHE A 51 14.07 19.89 -6.19
CA PHE A 51 14.97 20.95 -5.73
C PHE A 51 16.23 21.08 -6.60
N ASN A 52 16.77 19.98 -7.14
CA ASN A 52 17.89 20.01 -8.08
C ASN A 52 17.56 20.79 -9.37
N ASN A 53 16.29 20.76 -9.80
CA ASN A 53 15.82 21.48 -10.99
C ASN A 53 15.34 22.91 -10.69
N GLY A 54 15.39 23.36 -9.43
CA GLY A 54 15.12 24.75 -9.02
C GLY A 54 14.03 24.90 -7.96
N LEU A 55 13.99 26.07 -7.32
CA LEU A 55 13.14 26.33 -6.14
C LEU A 55 11.64 26.12 -6.42
N THR A 56 11.13 26.61 -7.55
CA THR A 56 9.71 26.46 -7.92
C THR A 56 9.32 25.00 -8.09
N LEU A 57 10.17 24.21 -8.74
CA LEU A 57 9.93 22.78 -8.93
C LEU A 57 10.09 22.00 -7.62
N GLY A 58 11.02 22.40 -6.74
CA GLY A 58 11.16 21.85 -5.39
C GLY A 58 9.94 22.10 -4.51
N ILE A 59 9.34 23.29 -4.55
CA ILE A 59 8.09 23.55 -3.83
C ILE A 59 6.94 22.73 -4.43
N GLY A 60 6.88 22.62 -5.76
CA GLY A 60 5.90 21.77 -6.45
C GLY A 60 6.03 20.29 -6.06
N SER A 61 7.25 19.78 -5.95
CA SER A 61 7.51 18.38 -5.62
C SER A 61 7.08 18.01 -4.20
N LEU A 62 7.06 18.96 -3.25
CA LEU A 62 6.52 18.75 -1.91
C LEU A 62 5.00 18.46 -1.89
N VAL A 63 4.26 18.91 -2.91
CA VAL A 63 2.83 18.61 -3.07
C VAL A 63 2.62 17.35 -3.89
N VAL A 64 3.43 17.16 -4.94
CA VAL A 64 3.34 16.01 -5.84
C VAL A 64 3.79 14.71 -5.16
N ALA A 65 4.85 14.73 -4.36
CA ALA A 65 5.40 13.53 -3.72
C ALA A 65 4.39 12.84 -2.77
N PRO A 66 3.65 13.54 -1.89
CA PRO A 66 2.56 12.92 -1.12
C PRO A 66 1.47 12.28 -1.98
N LEU A 67 1.09 12.92 -3.09
CA LEU A 67 0.08 12.38 -4.00
C LEU A 67 0.55 11.09 -4.68
N VAL A 68 1.81 11.07 -5.15
CA VAL A 68 2.43 9.88 -5.75
C VAL A 68 2.57 8.77 -4.71
N PHE A 69 3.04 9.09 -3.50
CA PHE A 69 3.14 8.14 -2.40
C PHE A 69 1.79 7.50 -2.07
N SER A 70 0.76 8.32 -1.83
CA SER A 70 -0.58 7.81 -1.50
C SER A 70 -1.17 6.96 -2.63
N SER A 71 -0.99 7.39 -3.88
CA SER A 71 -1.47 6.61 -5.04
C SER A 71 -0.78 5.25 -5.12
N TYR A 72 0.54 5.21 -4.89
CA TYR A 72 1.30 3.96 -4.89
C TYR A 72 0.83 3.02 -3.77
N ILE A 73 0.61 3.53 -2.55
CA ILE A 73 0.12 2.72 -1.43
C ILE A 73 -1.28 2.15 -1.71
N ILE A 74 -2.17 2.92 -2.35
CA ILE A 74 -3.49 2.43 -2.76
C ILE A 74 -3.36 1.28 -3.75
N LEU A 75 -2.53 1.45 -4.80
CA LEU A 75 -2.30 0.40 -5.79
C LEU A 75 -1.68 -0.85 -5.18
N LEU A 76 -0.71 -0.68 -4.27
CA LEU A 76 -0.10 -1.77 -3.54
C LEU A 76 -1.14 -2.53 -2.70
N ARG A 77 -2.07 -1.84 -2.05
CA ARG A 77 -3.17 -2.48 -1.30
C ARG A 77 -4.06 -3.31 -2.20
N ILE A 78 -4.50 -2.74 -3.31
CA ILE A 78 -5.37 -3.43 -4.28
C ILE A 78 -4.68 -4.71 -4.78
N GLY A 79 -3.41 -4.61 -5.20
CA GLY A 79 -2.67 -5.77 -5.69
C GLY A 79 -2.45 -6.85 -4.63
N LEU A 80 -2.17 -6.48 -3.38
CA LEU A 80 -2.01 -7.44 -2.28
C LEU A 80 -3.35 -8.10 -1.90
N GLU A 81 -4.46 -7.37 -1.97
CA GLU A 81 -5.80 -7.91 -1.73
C GLU A 81 -6.18 -8.94 -2.80
N GLU A 82 -5.87 -8.69 -4.08
CA GLU A 82 -6.08 -9.65 -5.17
C GLU A 82 -5.26 -10.94 -4.98
N ILE A 83 -4.01 -10.83 -4.54
CA ILE A 83 -3.15 -11.98 -4.23
C ILE A 83 -3.73 -12.80 -3.08
N LEU A 84 -4.13 -12.13 -1.98
CA LEU A 84 -4.72 -12.79 -0.81
C LEU A 84 -6.00 -13.55 -1.17
N ILE A 85 -6.89 -12.95 -1.97
CA ILE A 85 -8.12 -13.60 -2.42
C ILE A 85 -7.79 -14.88 -3.21
N THR A 86 -6.84 -14.82 -4.14
CA THR A 86 -6.44 -15.97 -4.96
C THR A 86 -5.84 -17.10 -4.13
N LEU A 87 -4.97 -16.76 -3.18
CA LEU A 87 -4.36 -17.72 -2.27
C LEU A 87 -5.40 -18.36 -1.32
N GLY A 88 -6.33 -17.56 -0.79
CA GLY A 88 -7.40 -18.04 0.07
C GLY A 88 -8.35 -19.03 -0.62
N ILE A 89 -8.58 -18.89 -1.93
CA ILE A 89 -9.36 -19.87 -2.71
C ILE A 89 -8.63 -21.21 -2.79
N ASN A 90 -7.32 -21.21 -3.01
CA ASN A 90 -6.53 -22.45 -3.12
C ASN A 90 -6.56 -23.26 -1.82
N GLU A 91 -6.50 -22.60 -0.66
CA GLU A 91 -6.58 -23.28 0.63
C GLU A 91 -7.95 -23.89 0.90
N LYS A 92 -9.03 -23.17 0.56
CA LYS A 92 -10.40 -23.68 0.71
C LYS A 92 -10.68 -24.89 -0.19
N THR A 93 -10.15 -24.89 -1.41
CA THR A 93 -10.30 -26.03 -2.33
C THR A 93 -9.55 -27.26 -1.82
N LYS A 94 -8.34 -27.09 -1.26
CA LYS A 94 -7.59 -28.21 -0.65
C LYS A 94 -8.30 -28.85 0.54
N GLN A 95 -9.00 -28.06 1.36
CA GLN A 95 -9.76 -28.58 2.50
C GLN A 95 -10.99 -29.41 2.09
N LEU A 96 -11.55 -29.15 0.91
CA LEU A 96 -12.72 -29.89 0.39
C LEU A 96 -12.33 -31.19 -0.31
N GLU A 97 -11.11 -31.30 -0.82
CA GLU A 97 -10.61 -32.50 -1.52
C GLU A 97 -10.15 -33.60 -0.53
N ASN A 98 -9.87 -33.26 0.72
CA ASN A 98 -9.39 -34.18 1.75
C ASN A 98 -10.28 -34.09 3.02
N PRO A 99 -11.48 -34.72 3.03
CA PRO A 99 -12.44 -34.63 4.13
C PRO A 99 -11.98 -35.32 5.42
#